data_AF-A0AA42ZSH3-F1
#
_entry.id   AF-A0AA42ZSH3-F1
#
_cell.length_a   1.000
_cell.length_b   1.000
_cell.length_c   1.000
_cell.angle_alpha   90.00
_cell.angle_beta   90.00
_cell.angle_gamma   90.00
#
_symmetry.space_group_name_H-M   'P 1'
#
loop_
_entity.id
_entity.type
_entity.pdbx_description
1 polymer ?
#
loop_
_entity_poly.entity_id
_entity_poly.type
_entity_poly.pdbx_seq_one_letter_code
_entity_poly.pdbx_strand_id
1 'polypeptide(L)'
;PQANAANKNRGYQAKRLLHPGAKRASSFTPETDVHAKAGIGCTDCHVPEGHRVPRGVKGVDLVANDLPGKVVECENCHTSAPHLKADDRVILNGHIARLACETCHITHLREDNVVLRDWIHPIWDEEEGIYLFTDVLHSGKAGEGFTFLWFNGNGTFLANALGDNPLGGTDYNPLMNQLVRIDNPEAVAEIRRNAIRIKEHYPDLDVDAYVKAATDTLAPLTPEMRAKRAEMIERNLRRVMTKDKSRIYPFKVFNALMWEDMANQGPFGAMILPFDYPTYYQTGDTRQSMQTAIANPIVKRMYETPFKVYMMDEFMSYFGVDEWALEYPIGPDGELRNVEAHWMRQMGTLMINHGVTGKGRECKDCHDAKGIMNFETLGYPPERVADLTDLRELKEREKAKAKDQNKQM
;
A
#
# COMPACT_ATOMS: atom_id res chain seq x y z
N PRO A 1 -6.44 -27.72 -22.40
CA PRO A 1 -7.08 -27.16 -21.19
C PRO A 1 -8.44 -26.56 -21.57
N GLN A 2 -9.54 -26.92 -20.89
CA GLN A 2 -10.80 -26.18 -21.08
C GLN A 2 -10.61 -24.80 -20.44
N ALA A 3 -10.53 -23.76 -21.27
CA ALA A 3 -10.60 -22.37 -20.84
C ALA A 3 -11.73 -22.20 -19.81
N ASN A 4 -11.48 -21.45 -18.73
CA ASN A 4 -12.45 -21.17 -17.68
C ASN A 4 -12.93 -22.39 -16.84
N ALA A 5 -12.20 -23.51 -16.82
CA ALA A 5 -12.54 -24.67 -15.99
C ALA A 5 -12.47 -24.38 -14.47
N ALA A 6 -11.62 -23.44 -14.07
CA ALA A 6 -11.41 -23.07 -12.66
C ALA A 6 -12.65 -22.39 -12.03
N ASN A 7 -13.35 -21.51 -12.75
CA ASN A 7 -14.55 -20.84 -12.22
C ASN A 7 -15.75 -21.79 -12.06
N LYS A 8 -15.76 -22.91 -12.79
CA LYS A 8 -16.85 -23.90 -12.76
C LYS A 8 -16.61 -25.02 -11.75
N ASN A 9 -15.48 -25.02 -11.04
CA ASN A 9 -15.06 -26.11 -10.15
C ASN A 9 -14.61 -25.60 -8.78
N ARG A 10 -14.76 -26.45 -7.74
CA ARG A 10 -14.43 -26.10 -6.35
C ARG A 10 -12.92 -26.02 -6.04
N GLY A 11 -12.06 -26.07 -7.05
CA GLY A 11 -10.60 -26.07 -6.90
C GLY A 11 -9.94 -27.44 -6.70
N TYR A 12 -10.73 -28.51 -6.58
CA TYR A 12 -10.22 -29.89 -6.40
C TYR A 12 -9.89 -30.59 -7.73
N GLN A 13 -10.66 -30.28 -8.79
CA GLN A 13 -10.53 -30.91 -10.11
C GLN A 13 -9.80 -30.02 -11.12
N ALA A 14 -9.97 -28.70 -11.00
CA ALA A 14 -9.23 -27.70 -11.75
C ALA A 14 -8.54 -26.78 -10.75
N LYS A 15 -7.29 -26.40 -11.03
CA LYS A 15 -6.53 -25.46 -10.20
C LYS A 15 -7.31 -24.14 -10.10
N ARG A 16 -7.36 -23.54 -8.92
CA ARG A 16 -7.96 -22.20 -8.75
C ARG A 16 -7.12 -21.19 -9.54
N LEU A 17 -7.79 -20.23 -10.16
CA LEU A 17 -7.15 -19.06 -10.75
C LEU A 17 -6.32 -18.38 -9.67
N LEU A 18 -5.01 -18.29 -9.91
CA LEU A 18 -4.14 -17.52 -9.04
C LEU A 18 -4.25 -16.07 -9.49
N HIS A 19 -4.34 -15.15 -8.54
CA HIS A 19 -4.25 -13.74 -8.90
C HIS A 19 -2.85 -13.44 -9.47
N PRO A 20 -2.73 -12.84 -10.66
CA PRO A 20 -1.45 -12.37 -11.15
C PRO A 20 -0.93 -11.25 -10.25
N GLY A 21 0.39 -11.30 -10.03
CA GLY A 21 1.14 -10.34 -9.22
C GLY A 21 0.92 -10.47 -7.70
N ALA A 22 1.94 -10.08 -6.95
CA ALA A 22 1.89 -10.10 -5.50
C ALA A 22 1.15 -8.86 -4.94
N LYS A 23 -0.07 -9.05 -4.43
CA LYS A 23 -0.90 -7.97 -3.84
C LYS A 23 -0.54 -7.62 -2.39
N ARG A 24 0.01 -8.57 -1.62
CA ARG A 24 0.29 -8.43 -0.19
C ARG A 24 1.78 -8.63 0.11
N ALA A 25 2.64 -8.08 -0.76
CA ALA A 25 4.10 -8.21 -0.69
C ALA A 25 4.57 -9.67 -0.85
N SER A 26 5.72 -10.04 -0.28
CA SER A 26 6.29 -11.38 -0.39
C SER A 26 5.44 -12.41 0.37
N SER A 27 5.17 -13.55 -0.28
CA SER A 27 4.45 -14.66 0.35
C SER A 27 5.26 -15.30 1.48
N PHE A 28 4.60 -15.91 2.47
CA PHE A 28 5.27 -16.67 3.53
C PHE A 28 5.54 -18.10 3.05
N THR A 29 6.71 -18.32 2.45
CA THR A 29 7.13 -19.62 1.89
C THR A 29 8.60 -19.89 2.20
N PRO A 30 9.06 -21.16 2.24
CA PRO A 30 10.47 -21.49 2.48
C PRO A 30 11.46 -20.82 1.51
N GLU A 31 11.00 -20.46 0.32
CA GLU A 31 11.79 -19.79 -0.71
C GLU A 31 12.00 -18.30 -0.40
N THR A 32 11.05 -17.67 0.29
CA THR A 32 10.98 -16.20 0.45
C THR A 32 11.11 -15.73 1.90
N ASP A 33 10.99 -16.62 2.90
CA ASP A 33 11.02 -16.26 4.31
C ASP A 33 11.86 -17.25 5.13
N VAL A 34 12.79 -16.74 5.95
CA VAL A 34 13.67 -17.59 6.77
C VAL A 34 12.95 -18.34 7.88
N HIS A 35 11.84 -17.82 8.40
CA HIS A 35 11.05 -18.51 9.42
C HIS A 35 10.31 -19.69 8.80
N ALA A 36 9.68 -19.49 7.64
CA ALA A 36 9.05 -20.58 6.88
C ALA A 36 10.09 -21.65 6.51
N LYS A 37 11.29 -21.24 6.08
CA LYS A 37 12.40 -22.15 5.78
C LYS A 37 12.88 -22.93 7.00
N ALA A 38 12.79 -22.34 8.19
CA ALA A 38 13.09 -23.01 9.46
C ALA A 38 11.96 -23.93 9.95
N GLY A 39 10.85 -24.05 9.21
CA GLY A 39 9.71 -24.88 9.57
C GLY A 39 8.72 -24.21 10.53
N ILE A 40 8.83 -22.89 10.75
CA ILE A 40 7.86 -22.11 11.53
C ILE A 40 6.59 -21.94 10.70
N GLY A 41 5.45 -22.28 11.29
CA GLY A 41 4.13 -22.12 10.71
C GLY A 41 3.43 -20.84 11.15
N CYS A 42 2.30 -20.53 10.50
CA CYS A 42 1.53 -19.31 10.76
C CYS A 42 1.11 -19.18 12.23
N THR A 43 0.70 -20.29 12.86
CA THR A 43 0.16 -20.35 14.23
C THR A 43 1.23 -20.27 15.31
N ASP A 44 2.50 -20.34 14.96
CA ASP A 44 3.60 -20.19 15.92
C ASP A 44 3.80 -18.71 16.30
N CYS A 45 3.57 -17.80 15.34
CA CYS A 45 3.52 -16.36 15.60
C CYS A 45 2.09 -15.89 15.92
N HIS A 46 1.12 -16.31 15.10
CA HIS A 46 -0.30 -15.97 15.28
C HIS A 46 -1.01 -16.96 16.18
N VAL A 47 -0.52 -17.12 17.42
CA VAL A 47 -0.98 -18.15 18.37
C VAL A 47 -2.49 -17.97 18.67
N PRO A 48 -3.36 -18.89 18.22
CA PRO A 48 -4.80 -18.72 18.34
C PRO A 48 -5.31 -19.01 19.77
N GLU A 49 -6.42 -18.39 20.15
CA GLU A 49 -7.14 -18.66 21.42
C GLU A 49 -8.62 -18.89 21.13
N GLY A 50 -9.14 -20.09 21.38
CA GLY A 50 -10.55 -20.39 21.13
C GLY A 50 -10.98 -20.17 19.68
N HIS A 51 -10.16 -20.58 18.71
CA HIS A 51 -10.32 -20.32 17.26
C HIS A 51 -10.25 -18.85 16.84
N ARG A 52 -9.85 -17.95 17.73
CA ARG A 52 -9.56 -16.55 17.40
C ARG A 52 -8.10 -16.39 17.05
N VAL A 53 -7.80 -15.81 15.89
CA VAL A 53 -6.41 -15.64 15.42
C VAL A 53 -5.97 -14.20 15.67
N PRO A 54 -4.89 -13.96 16.44
CA PRO A 54 -4.40 -12.61 16.66
C PRO A 54 -3.71 -12.09 15.41
N ARG A 55 -3.93 -10.83 15.05
CA ARG A 55 -3.18 -10.18 13.96
C ARG A 55 -1.96 -9.38 14.45
N GLY A 56 -1.88 -9.15 15.76
CA GLY A 56 -0.98 -8.16 16.34
C GLY A 56 -1.75 -6.89 16.75
N VAL A 57 -1.08 -6.01 17.49
CA VAL A 57 -1.67 -4.74 17.99
C VAL A 57 -1.45 -3.55 17.05
N LYS A 58 -0.68 -3.77 15.99
CA LYS A 58 -0.37 -2.78 14.97
C LYS A 58 -1.08 -3.16 13.69
N GLY A 59 -1.71 -2.18 13.04
CA GLY A 59 -2.12 -2.40 11.66
C GLY A 59 -2.87 -1.28 10.99
N VAL A 60 -2.85 -1.35 9.66
CA VAL A 60 -3.37 -0.30 8.77
C VAL A 60 -4.56 -0.77 7.94
N ASP A 61 -4.73 -2.07 7.72
CA ASP A 61 -5.84 -2.60 6.93
C ASP A 61 -7.11 -2.87 7.76
N LEU A 62 -8.25 -2.91 7.05
CA LEU A 62 -9.60 -3.10 7.60
C LEU A 62 -9.94 -4.57 7.95
N VAL A 63 -8.92 -5.41 8.15
CA VAL A 63 -9.14 -6.83 8.47
C VAL A 63 -9.49 -6.96 9.95
N ALA A 64 -10.55 -7.71 10.25
CA ALA A 64 -10.96 -8.01 11.61
C ALA A 64 -9.78 -8.63 12.40
N ASN A 65 -9.63 -8.20 13.65
CA ASN A 65 -8.62 -8.73 14.55
C ASN A 65 -9.33 -9.42 15.71
N ASP A 66 -9.34 -10.74 15.71
CA ASP A 66 -10.12 -11.52 16.67
C ASP A 66 -9.60 -11.35 18.11
N LEU A 67 -8.32 -10.97 18.26
CA LEU A 67 -7.63 -10.75 19.53
C LEU A 67 -6.82 -9.43 19.47
N PRO A 68 -7.47 -8.26 19.54
CA PRO A 68 -6.82 -6.97 19.30
C PRO A 68 -5.79 -6.55 20.35
N GLY A 69 -5.78 -7.18 21.52
CA GLY A 69 -4.78 -6.95 22.58
C GLY A 69 -3.55 -7.85 22.50
N LYS A 70 -3.51 -8.80 21.57
CA LYS A 70 -2.42 -9.79 21.51
C LYS A 70 -1.31 -9.33 20.57
N VAL A 71 -0.11 -9.22 21.11
CA VAL A 71 1.08 -8.77 20.39
C VAL A 71 1.65 -9.90 19.53
N VAL A 72 1.92 -9.59 18.26
CA VAL A 72 2.60 -10.47 17.30
C VAL A 72 3.78 -9.66 16.74
N GLU A 73 4.95 -9.85 17.34
CA GLU A 73 6.16 -9.08 17.02
C GLU A 73 7.41 -9.97 17.09
N CYS A 74 8.50 -9.51 16.48
CA CYS A 74 9.79 -10.21 16.46
C CYS A 74 10.29 -10.50 17.89
N GLU A 75 10.00 -9.59 18.81
CA GLU A 75 10.42 -9.64 20.20
C GLU A 75 9.79 -10.78 21.02
N ASN A 76 8.78 -11.47 20.49
CA ASN A 76 8.24 -12.69 21.11
C ASN A 76 9.25 -13.84 21.12
N CYS A 77 10.21 -13.84 20.18
CA CYS A 77 11.24 -14.88 20.06
C CYS A 77 12.67 -14.29 20.09
N HIS A 78 12.86 -13.06 19.64
CA HIS A 78 14.15 -12.38 19.61
C HIS A 78 14.26 -11.37 20.76
N THR A 79 15.44 -11.21 21.35
CA THR A 79 15.64 -10.15 22.34
C THR A 79 15.60 -8.76 21.68
N SER A 80 15.38 -7.71 22.46
CA SER A 80 15.51 -6.33 21.98
C SER A 80 16.93 -5.94 21.55
N ALA A 81 17.97 -6.74 21.84
CA ALA A 81 19.34 -6.49 21.36
C ALA A 81 19.91 -7.74 20.63
N PRO A 82 19.33 -8.14 19.48
CA PRO A 82 19.60 -9.44 18.88
C PRO A 82 20.99 -9.54 18.22
N HIS A 83 21.65 -8.41 17.94
CA HIS A 83 22.95 -8.39 17.29
C HIS A 83 24.05 -8.61 18.33
N LEU A 84 24.52 -9.84 18.51
CA LEU A 84 25.53 -10.17 19.53
C LEU A 84 26.95 -10.34 18.98
N LYS A 85 27.05 -10.77 17.71
CA LYS A 85 28.30 -11.20 17.07
C LYS A 85 28.88 -10.22 16.06
N ALA A 86 28.12 -9.21 15.64
CA ALA A 86 28.59 -8.22 14.66
C ALA A 86 29.50 -7.18 15.32
N ASP A 87 30.54 -6.73 14.61
CA ASP A 87 31.48 -5.71 15.12
C ASP A 87 30.77 -4.37 15.45
N ASP A 88 29.71 -4.07 14.71
CA ASP A 88 28.86 -2.88 14.83
C ASP A 88 27.61 -3.13 15.69
N ARG A 89 27.58 -4.19 16.49
CA ARG A 89 26.43 -4.59 17.32
C ARG A 89 25.82 -3.46 18.16
N VAL A 90 26.64 -2.58 18.75
CA VAL A 90 26.15 -1.48 19.59
C VAL A 90 25.32 -0.52 18.74
N ILE A 91 25.82 -0.21 17.54
CA ILE A 91 25.13 0.67 16.59
C ILE A 91 23.86 -0.03 16.08
N LEU A 92 23.93 -1.29 15.65
CA LEU A 92 22.79 -2.04 15.14
C LEU A 92 21.68 -2.18 16.19
N ASN A 93 22.01 -2.53 17.44
CA ASN A 93 21.04 -2.60 18.52
C ASN A 93 20.50 -1.21 18.90
N GLY A 94 21.27 -0.14 18.71
CA GLY A 94 20.78 1.24 18.87
C GLY A 94 19.73 1.66 17.83
N HIS A 95 19.80 1.10 16.62
CA HIS A 95 18.88 1.45 15.52
C HIS A 95 17.43 1.11 15.82
N ILE A 96 17.16 0.08 16.63
CA ILE A 96 15.80 -0.33 16.99
C ILE A 96 15.00 0.79 17.67
N ALA A 97 15.69 1.79 18.22
CA ALA A 97 15.05 2.95 18.83
C ALA A 97 14.27 3.79 17.81
N ARG A 98 14.64 3.70 16.52
CA ARG A 98 14.05 4.43 15.39
C ARG A 98 13.57 3.53 14.26
N LEU A 99 14.13 2.35 14.06
CA LEU A 99 13.77 1.42 12.98
C LEU A 99 13.04 0.21 13.54
N ALA A 100 12.04 -0.25 12.81
CA ALA A 100 11.46 -1.57 13.01
C ALA A 100 12.43 -2.67 12.51
N CYS A 101 12.29 -3.90 13.02
CA CYS A 101 13.10 -5.03 12.57
C CYS A 101 12.90 -5.30 11.06
N GLU A 102 11.65 -5.17 10.61
CA GLU A 102 11.19 -5.35 9.24
C GLU A 102 11.90 -4.41 8.26
N THR A 103 12.22 -3.18 8.69
CA THR A 103 12.95 -2.20 7.86
C THR A 103 14.32 -2.72 7.43
N CYS A 104 15.02 -3.41 8.33
CA CYS A 104 16.34 -3.98 8.07
C CYS A 104 16.26 -5.41 7.52
N HIS A 105 15.30 -6.21 7.97
CA HIS A 105 15.25 -7.65 7.70
C HIS A 105 14.30 -8.07 6.58
N ILE A 106 13.51 -7.16 6.02
CA ILE A 106 12.76 -7.40 4.78
C ILE A 106 13.43 -6.56 3.69
N THR A 107 14.38 -7.18 3.00
CA THR A 107 15.34 -6.49 2.13
C THR A 107 14.77 -6.14 0.75
N HIS A 108 13.77 -6.88 0.29
CA HIS A 108 13.13 -6.68 -1.00
C HIS A 108 11.75 -7.31 -1.01
N LEU A 109 10.90 -6.81 -1.91
CA LEU A 109 9.67 -7.50 -2.28
C LEU A 109 9.89 -8.24 -3.60
N ARG A 110 8.96 -9.13 -3.94
CA ARG A 110 8.93 -9.77 -5.25
C ARG A 110 8.86 -8.73 -6.37
N GLU A 111 9.49 -9.02 -7.51
CA GLU A 111 9.48 -8.11 -8.67
C GLU A 111 8.06 -7.90 -9.23
N ASP A 112 7.21 -8.93 -9.18
CA ASP A 112 5.80 -8.89 -9.59
C ASP A 112 4.85 -8.24 -8.56
N ASN A 113 5.39 -7.48 -7.60
CA ASN A 113 4.62 -6.79 -6.58
C ASN A 113 3.81 -5.62 -7.19
N VAL A 114 2.49 -5.71 -7.10
CA VAL A 114 1.55 -4.82 -7.81
C VAL A 114 1.48 -3.45 -7.14
N VAL A 115 1.85 -2.38 -7.82
CA VAL A 115 1.80 -1.01 -7.28
C VAL A 115 0.55 -0.27 -7.77
N LEU A 116 0.29 -0.31 -9.07
CA LEU A 116 -0.86 0.36 -9.69
C LEU A 116 -1.71 -0.66 -10.45
N ARG A 117 -3.02 -0.62 -10.22
CA ARG A 117 -3.98 -1.50 -10.87
C ARG A 117 -5.12 -0.74 -11.52
N ASP A 118 -5.34 -1.03 -12.78
CA ASP A 118 -6.47 -0.52 -13.55
C ASP A 118 -7.57 -1.58 -13.63
N TRP A 119 -8.71 -1.30 -12.98
CA TRP A 119 -9.90 -2.14 -13.08
C TRP A 119 -10.81 -1.75 -14.24
N ILE A 120 -10.59 -0.61 -14.90
CA ILE A 120 -11.44 -0.06 -15.95
C ILE A 120 -11.09 -0.61 -17.33
N HIS A 121 -9.82 -0.92 -17.56
CA HIS A 121 -9.31 -1.41 -18.84
C HIS A 121 -8.77 -2.85 -18.74
N PRO A 122 -9.64 -3.87 -18.58
CA PRO A 122 -9.19 -5.26 -18.50
C PRO A 122 -8.65 -5.77 -19.84
N ILE A 123 -7.75 -6.76 -19.76
CA ILE A 123 -7.18 -7.45 -20.91
C ILE A 123 -7.61 -8.91 -20.90
N TRP A 124 -7.79 -9.51 -22.09
CA TRP A 124 -8.08 -10.92 -22.22
C TRP A 124 -6.83 -11.75 -21.91
N ASP A 125 -6.95 -12.69 -20.99
CA ASP A 125 -5.94 -13.70 -20.71
C ASP A 125 -6.29 -14.99 -21.47
N GLU A 126 -5.51 -15.32 -22.50
CA GLU A 126 -5.76 -16.50 -23.34
C GLU A 126 -5.55 -17.82 -22.60
N GLU A 127 -4.62 -17.86 -21.62
CA GLU A 127 -4.30 -19.07 -20.87
C GLU A 127 -5.44 -19.43 -19.91
N GLU A 128 -5.95 -18.44 -19.19
CA GLU A 128 -7.03 -18.61 -18.23
C GLU A 128 -8.42 -18.55 -18.90
N GLY A 129 -8.52 -17.93 -20.07
CA GLY A 129 -9.76 -17.78 -20.84
C GLY A 129 -10.77 -16.86 -20.15
N ILE A 130 -10.27 -15.77 -19.57
CA ILE A 130 -11.04 -14.73 -18.88
C ILE A 130 -10.40 -13.37 -19.10
N TYR A 131 -11.17 -12.31 -18.93
CA TYR A 131 -10.62 -10.97 -18.78
C TYR A 131 -9.95 -10.84 -17.41
N LEU A 132 -8.88 -10.07 -17.31
CA LEU A 132 -8.21 -9.71 -16.05
C LEU A 132 -8.01 -8.20 -16.01
N PHE A 133 -8.01 -7.63 -14.81
CA PHE A 133 -7.59 -6.24 -14.61
C PHE A 133 -6.18 -6.01 -15.20
N THR A 134 -5.85 -4.77 -15.51
CA THR A 134 -4.51 -4.42 -15.99
C THR A 134 -3.65 -3.92 -14.83
N ASP A 135 -2.55 -4.62 -14.53
CA ASP A 135 -1.55 -4.08 -13.62
C ASP A 135 -0.63 -3.12 -14.39
N VAL A 136 -0.60 -1.86 -13.97
CA VAL A 136 0.04 -0.73 -14.67
C VAL A 136 1.46 -0.51 -14.20
N LEU A 137 1.79 -0.94 -12.98
CA LEU A 137 3.15 -0.89 -12.45
C LEU A 137 3.36 -2.06 -11.49
N HIS A 138 4.42 -2.83 -11.73
CA HIS A 138 4.97 -3.80 -10.77
C HIS A 138 6.34 -3.33 -10.32
N SER A 139 6.60 -3.38 -9.02
CA SER A 139 7.96 -3.18 -8.52
C SER A 139 8.11 -3.77 -7.14
N GLY A 140 9.24 -4.44 -6.92
CA GLY A 140 9.67 -4.90 -5.62
C GLY A 140 10.67 -3.97 -4.92
N LYS A 141 11.03 -2.85 -5.57
CA LYS A 141 12.11 -1.94 -5.13
C LYS A 141 11.60 -0.92 -4.10
N ALA A 142 12.52 -0.46 -3.24
CA ALA A 142 12.26 0.65 -2.33
C ALA A 142 12.06 1.96 -3.11
N GLY A 143 11.10 2.79 -2.70
CA GLY A 143 10.73 4.03 -3.40
C GLY A 143 9.82 3.83 -4.60
N GLU A 144 9.50 2.59 -4.97
CA GLU A 144 8.55 2.25 -6.05
C GLU A 144 7.48 1.28 -5.54
N GLY A 145 7.88 0.06 -5.17
CA GLY A 145 7.02 -1.01 -4.69
C GLY A 145 6.59 -0.91 -3.23
N PHE A 146 7.46 -0.30 -2.44
CA PHE A 146 7.28 -0.03 -1.02
C PHE A 146 8.06 1.21 -0.61
N THR A 147 7.64 1.83 0.48
CA THR A 147 8.26 3.03 1.04
C THR A 147 8.46 2.88 2.55
N PHE A 148 9.21 3.79 3.15
CA PHE A 148 9.46 3.84 4.58
C PHE A 148 8.66 4.98 5.21
N LEU A 149 7.91 4.68 6.27
CA LEU A 149 7.09 5.67 6.97
C LEU A 149 7.31 5.56 8.47
N TRP A 150 7.23 6.69 9.16
CA TRP A 150 7.03 6.68 10.61
C TRP A 150 5.67 6.07 10.93
N PHE A 151 5.67 5.09 11.82
CA PHE A 151 4.47 4.36 12.18
C PHE A 151 4.45 4.09 13.69
N ASN A 152 3.30 4.38 14.29
CA ASN A 152 3.06 4.25 15.72
C ASN A 152 2.07 3.14 16.08
N GLY A 153 1.60 2.37 15.07
CA GLY A 153 0.63 1.30 15.24
C GLY A 153 -0.78 1.63 14.74
N ASN A 154 -1.10 2.92 14.55
CA ASN A 154 -2.42 3.37 14.10
C ASN A 154 -2.50 3.53 12.58
N GLY A 155 -3.68 3.29 12.02
CA GLY A 155 -3.97 3.48 10.59
C GLY A 155 -5.27 4.23 10.34
N THR A 156 -5.44 4.71 9.12
CA THR A 156 -6.71 5.30 8.64
C THR A 156 -7.64 4.23 8.06
N PHE A 157 -8.92 4.59 7.87
CA PHE A 157 -9.86 3.72 7.16
C PHE A 157 -9.41 3.37 5.72
N LEU A 158 -8.74 4.31 5.04
CA LEU A 158 -8.21 4.12 3.68
C LEU A 158 -6.84 3.42 3.66
N ALA A 159 -6.54 2.69 4.73
CA ALA A 159 -5.32 1.91 4.92
C ALA A 159 -4.02 2.70 4.81
N ASN A 160 -3.94 3.89 5.40
CA ASN A 160 -2.69 4.64 5.51
C ASN A 160 -2.08 4.51 6.90
N ALA A 161 -0.77 4.24 6.97
CA ALA A 161 0.01 4.25 8.20
C ALA A 161 0.04 5.65 8.83
N LEU A 162 -0.15 5.71 10.14
CA LEU A 162 -0.02 6.92 10.94
C LEU A 162 1.20 6.82 11.87
N GLY A 163 1.92 7.93 11.94
CA GLY A 163 3.07 8.15 12.80
C GLY A 163 3.65 9.52 12.49
N ASP A 164 4.64 9.93 13.26
CA ASP A 164 5.30 11.22 13.07
C ASP A 164 6.80 11.11 13.35
N ASN A 165 7.57 12.03 12.78
CA ASN A 165 8.99 12.12 13.10
C ASN A 165 9.14 12.51 14.58
N PRO A 166 9.80 11.71 15.43
CA PRO A 166 9.99 12.03 16.85
C PRO A 166 10.85 13.27 17.09
N LEU A 167 11.53 13.81 16.07
CA LEU A 167 12.23 15.09 16.15
C LEU A 167 11.27 16.30 16.11
N GLY A 168 9.99 16.09 15.76
CA GLY A 168 9.00 17.14 15.55
C GLY A 168 9.17 17.86 14.22
N GLY A 169 8.48 19.00 14.07
CA GLY A 169 8.40 19.77 12.82
C GLY A 169 7.08 19.57 12.08
N THR A 170 6.87 20.34 11.02
CA THR A 170 5.67 20.29 10.18
C THR A 170 5.91 19.63 8.82
N ASP A 171 7.15 19.27 8.52
CA ASP A 171 7.57 18.85 7.18
C ASP A 171 7.20 17.39 6.87
N TYR A 172 6.91 16.58 7.89
CA TYR A 172 6.43 15.21 7.72
C TYR A 172 4.90 15.16 7.53
N ASN A 173 4.48 15.10 6.26
CA ASN A 173 3.08 14.94 5.87
C ASN A 173 2.90 13.90 4.75
N PRO A 174 2.97 12.59 5.08
CA PRO A 174 2.86 11.53 4.08
C PRO A 174 1.56 11.55 3.29
N LEU A 175 0.46 12.03 3.88
CA LEU A 175 -0.86 12.06 3.25
C LEU A 175 -1.06 13.23 2.26
N MET A 176 -0.13 14.19 2.24
CA MET A 176 -0.10 15.31 1.28
C MET A 176 1.10 15.25 0.32
N ASN A 177 2.12 14.45 0.64
CA ASN A 177 3.36 14.39 -0.13
C ASN A 177 3.69 12.96 -0.58
N GLN A 178 4.25 12.11 0.29
CA GLN A 178 4.83 10.81 -0.09
C GLN A 178 3.82 9.79 -0.64
N LEU A 179 2.59 9.79 -0.12
CA LEU A 179 1.55 8.81 -0.50
C LEU A 179 0.63 9.34 -1.58
N VAL A 180 0.93 10.48 -2.21
CA VAL A 180 0.07 11.03 -3.26
C VAL A 180 0.80 11.30 -4.57
N ARG A 181 2.10 11.00 -4.62
CA ARG A 181 2.99 11.24 -5.77
C ARG A 181 3.81 10.01 -6.12
N ILE A 182 4.05 9.84 -7.41
CA ILE A 182 5.07 8.94 -7.96
C ILE A 182 6.00 9.79 -8.83
N ASP A 183 7.14 10.18 -8.27
CA ASP A 183 8.08 11.09 -8.96
C ASP A 183 9.31 10.36 -9.55
N ASN A 184 9.46 9.05 -9.31
CA ASN A 184 10.55 8.25 -9.88
C ASN A 184 10.42 8.21 -11.42
N PRO A 185 11.40 8.75 -12.18
CA PRO A 185 11.30 8.84 -13.64
C PRO A 185 11.18 7.49 -14.34
N GLU A 186 11.81 6.43 -13.82
CA GLU A 186 11.72 5.08 -14.38
C GLU A 186 10.30 4.52 -14.23
N ALA A 187 9.71 4.70 -13.03
CA ALA A 187 8.34 4.29 -12.76
C ALA A 187 7.33 5.08 -13.62
N VAL A 188 7.49 6.41 -13.73
CA VAL A 188 6.63 7.25 -14.60
C VAL A 188 6.74 6.84 -16.06
N ALA A 189 7.96 6.54 -16.54
CA ALA A 189 8.16 6.06 -17.90
C ALA A 189 7.52 4.68 -18.12
N GLU A 190 7.54 3.80 -17.13
CA GLU A 190 6.85 2.51 -17.18
C GLU A 190 5.33 2.65 -17.23
N ILE A 191 4.76 3.47 -16.35
CA ILE A 191 3.32 3.77 -16.35
C ILE A 191 2.90 4.30 -17.72
N ARG A 192 3.67 5.21 -18.32
CA ARG A 192 3.41 5.73 -19.66
C ARG A 192 3.48 4.65 -20.74
N ARG A 193 4.50 3.79 -20.73
CA ARG A 193 4.59 2.66 -21.68
C ARG A 193 3.36 1.75 -21.58
N ASN A 194 2.92 1.49 -20.35
CA ASN A 194 1.79 0.61 -20.10
C ASN A 194 0.47 1.28 -20.50
N ALA A 195 0.31 2.58 -20.26
CA ALA A 195 -0.83 3.38 -20.75
C ALA A 195 -0.91 3.40 -22.30
N ILE A 196 0.22 3.48 -22.99
CA ILE A 196 0.25 3.39 -24.46
C ILE A 196 -0.26 2.02 -24.93
N ARG A 197 0.14 0.92 -24.28
CA ARG A 197 -0.37 -0.43 -24.60
C ARG A 197 -1.86 -0.57 -24.30
N ILE A 198 -2.35 0.04 -23.23
CA ILE A 198 -3.79 0.08 -22.93
C ILE A 198 -4.53 0.79 -24.07
N LYS A 199 -4.01 1.92 -24.56
CA LYS A 199 -4.62 2.68 -25.67
C LYS A 199 -4.79 1.87 -26.96
N GLU A 200 -3.95 0.87 -27.21
CA GLU A 200 -4.10 -0.02 -28.38
C GLU A 200 -5.44 -0.77 -28.39
N HIS A 201 -5.99 -1.07 -27.21
CA HIS A 201 -7.28 -1.73 -27.03
C HIS A 201 -8.41 -0.75 -26.66
N TYR A 202 -8.04 0.42 -26.12
CA TYR A 202 -8.94 1.47 -25.66
C TYR A 202 -8.58 2.81 -26.33
N PRO A 203 -8.99 3.03 -27.60
CA PRO A 203 -8.47 4.14 -28.42
C PRO A 203 -8.77 5.53 -27.85
N ASP A 204 -9.85 5.67 -27.08
CA ASP A 204 -10.28 6.92 -26.45
C ASP A 204 -9.45 7.31 -25.21
N LEU A 205 -8.54 6.43 -24.74
CA LEU A 205 -7.66 6.73 -23.61
C LEU A 205 -6.72 7.90 -23.92
N ASP A 206 -6.80 8.97 -23.14
CA ASP A 206 -5.77 10.02 -23.10
C ASP A 206 -4.61 9.58 -22.21
N VAL A 207 -3.47 9.25 -22.84
CA VAL A 207 -2.27 8.76 -22.15
C VAL A 207 -1.69 9.81 -21.22
N ASP A 208 -1.70 11.09 -21.58
CA ASP A 208 -1.10 12.13 -20.75
C ASP A 208 -1.95 12.41 -19.51
N ALA A 209 -3.26 12.49 -19.68
CA ALA A 209 -4.19 12.63 -18.55
C ALA A 209 -4.13 11.40 -17.63
N TYR A 210 -4.09 10.20 -18.20
CA TYR A 210 -4.00 8.94 -17.45
C TYR A 210 -2.72 8.86 -16.61
N VAL A 211 -1.56 9.14 -17.21
CA VAL A 211 -0.27 9.12 -16.51
C VAL A 211 -0.28 10.17 -15.40
N LYS A 212 -0.75 11.39 -15.67
CA LYS A 212 -0.84 12.46 -14.67
C LYS A 212 -1.73 12.05 -13.49
N ALA A 213 -2.89 11.48 -13.73
CA ALA A 213 -3.80 11.05 -12.65
C ALA A 213 -3.24 9.87 -11.84
N ALA A 214 -2.50 8.96 -12.48
CA ALA A 214 -1.86 7.83 -11.83
C ALA A 214 -0.66 8.23 -10.95
N THR A 215 0.08 9.28 -11.34
CA THR A 215 1.31 9.71 -10.64
C THR A 215 1.11 10.91 -9.73
N ASP A 216 0.04 11.68 -9.90
CA ASP A 216 -0.39 12.78 -9.03
C ASP A 216 -1.85 12.58 -8.63
N THR A 217 -2.04 11.81 -7.56
CA THR A 217 -3.39 11.38 -7.13
C THR A 217 -4.26 12.52 -6.59
N LEU A 218 -3.67 13.69 -6.32
CA LEU A 218 -4.40 14.91 -5.95
C LEU A 218 -4.67 15.85 -7.13
N ALA A 219 -4.17 15.54 -8.33
CA ALA A 219 -4.44 16.32 -9.54
C ALA A 219 -5.94 16.50 -9.82
N PRO A 220 -6.82 15.49 -9.58
CA PRO A 220 -8.27 15.65 -9.80
C PRO A 220 -8.96 16.59 -8.81
N LEU A 221 -8.32 16.93 -7.68
CA LEU A 221 -8.94 17.77 -6.65
C LEU A 221 -8.81 19.27 -6.98
N THR A 222 -9.83 20.05 -6.64
CA THR A 222 -9.74 21.51 -6.70
C THR A 222 -8.79 22.05 -5.62
N PRO A 223 -8.29 23.30 -5.74
CA PRO A 223 -7.52 23.93 -4.66
C PRO A 223 -8.25 23.94 -3.32
N GLU A 224 -9.56 24.17 -3.31
CA GLU A 224 -10.40 24.20 -2.11
C GLU A 224 -10.50 22.81 -1.47
N MET A 225 -10.67 21.76 -2.28
CA MET A 225 -10.65 20.38 -1.79
C MET A 225 -9.29 20.00 -1.21
N ARG A 226 -8.18 20.41 -1.83
CA ARG A 226 -6.84 20.18 -1.27
C ARG A 226 -6.63 20.92 0.05
N ALA A 227 -7.14 22.14 0.18
CA ALA A 227 -7.10 22.89 1.43
C ALA A 227 -7.94 22.21 2.53
N LYS A 228 -9.18 21.79 2.21
CA LYS A 228 -10.05 21.02 3.11
C LYS A 228 -9.36 19.73 3.57
N ARG A 229 -8.73 19.01 2.64
CA ARG A 229 -7.93 17.80 2.94
C ARG A 229 -6.83 18.08 3.96
N ALA A 230 -6.01 19.10 3.71
CA ALA A 230 -4.89 19.45 4.59
C ALA A 230 -5.37 19.84 5.99
N GLU A 231 -6.43 20.66 6.08
CA GLU A 231 -7.06 21.02 7.34
C GLU A 231 -7.57 19.79 8.10
N MET A 232 -8.23 18.86 7.40
CA MET A 232 -8.75 17.62 7.99
C MET A 232 -7.63 16.71 8.50
N ILE A 233 -6.52 16.59 7.77
CA ILE A 233 -5.35 15.83 8.23
C ILE A 233 -4.83 16.42 9.53
N GLU A 234 -4.61 17.74 9.58
CA GLU A 234 -4.10 18.39 10.79
C GLU A 234 -5.08 18.32 11.97
N ARG A 235 -6.37 18.56 11.73
CA ARG A 235 -7.38 18.54 12.79
C ARG A 235 -7.65 17.13 13.31
N ASN A 236 -7.78 16.15 12.42
CA ASN A 236 -8.31 14.84 12.78
C ASN A 236 -7.21 13.80 13.03
N LEU A 237 -6.08 13.87 12.32
CA LEU A 237 -5.07 12.81 12.31
C LEU A 237 -3.79 13.18 13.05
N ARG A 238 -3.39 14.47 13.10
CA ARG A 238 -2.11 14.89 13.73
C ARG A 238 -1.98 14.45 15.18
N ARG A 239 -3.06 14.54 15.96
CA ARG A 239 -3.08 14.08 17.35
C ARG A 239 -2.82 12.57 17.45
N VAL A 240 -3.33 11.78 16.52
CA VAL A 240 -3.12 10.32 16.49
C VAL A 240 -1.70 9.99 16.02
N MET A 241 -1.18 10.71 15.02
CA MET A 241 0.19 10.54 14.52
C MET A 241 1.27 10.78 15.59
N THR A 242 1.02 11.73 16.50
CA THR A 242 1.97 12.13 17.56
C THR A 242 1.78 11.41 18.90
N LYS A 243 0.70 10.62 19.07
CA LYS A 243 0.31 10.04 20.37
C LYS A 243 1.33 9.05 20.93
N ASP A 244 1.83 8.17 20.08
CA ASP A 244 2.67 7.03 20.46
C ASP A 244 4.04 7.12 19.78
N LYS A 245 5.03 6.43 20.34
CA LYS A 245 6.40 6.44 19.79
C LYS A 245 6.41 5.79 18.40
N SER A 246 6.73 6.58 17.40
CA SER A 246 6.90 6.10 16.03
C SER A 246 8.27 5.44 15.83
N ARG A 247 8.29 4.37 15.03
CA ARG A 247 9.50 3.84 14.38
C ARG A 247 9.28 3.83 12.87
N ILE A 248 10.35 3.78 12.10
CA ILE A 248 10.31 3.65 10.65
C ILE A 248 10.03 2.19 10.30
N TYR A 249 8.94 1.96 9.59
CA TYR A 249 8.50 0.65 9.07
C TYR A 249 8.46 0.66 7.54
N PRO A 250 8.68 -0.48 6.87
CA PRO A 250 8.44 -0.62 5.44
C PRO A 250 6.94 -0.86 5.17
N PHE A 251 6.39 -0.13 4.22
CA PHE A 251 5.01 -0.29 3.77
C PHE A 251 4.97 -0.51 2.27
N LYS A 252 4.31 -1.59 1.86
CA LYS A 252 3.95 -1.79 0.47
C LYS A 252 2.94 -0.72 0.09
N VAL A 253 3.15 -0.07 -1.06
CA VAL A 253 2.19 0.88 -1.59
C VAL A 253 1.32 0.22 -2.66
N PHE A 254 0.06 0.65 -2.74
CA PHE A 254 -0.90 0.18 -3.74
C PHE A 254 -1.92 1.28 -4.06
N ASN A 255 -2.31 1.40 -5.33
CA ASN A 255 -3.44 2.22 -5.76
C ASN A 255 -4.19 1.54 -6.91
N ALA A 256 -5.46 1.89 -7.06
CA ALA A 256 -6.34 1.35 -8.08
C ALA A 256 -7.14 2.44 -8.78
N LEU A 257 -7.35 2.28 -10.08
CA LEU A 257 -8.34 3.02 -10.88
C LEU A 257 -9.65 2.23 -10.87
N MET A 258 -10.72 2.84 -10.36
CA MET A 258 -12.04 2.21 -10.17
C MET A 258 -13.16 3.19 -10.48
N TRP A 259 -14.38 2.66 -10.68
CA TRP A 259 -15.58 3.49 -10.79
C TRP A 259 -15.91 4.11 -9.44
N GLU A 260 -16.29 5.37 -9.46
CA GLU A 260 -16.70 6.11 -8.29
C GLU A 260 -18.02 6.86 -8.55
N ASP A 261 -18.84 6.96 -7.51
CA ASP A 261 -19.99 7.85 -7.48
C ASP A 261 -19.58 9.25 -7.00
N MET A 262 -19.51 10.16 -7.96
CA MET A 262 -19.05 11.54 -7.80
C MET A 262 -20.07 12.44 -7.11
N ALA A 263 -21.34 12.02 -6.99
CA ALA A 263 -22.32 12.77 -6.19
C ALA A 263 -21.93 12.83 -4.71
N ASN A 264 -21.08 11.90 -4.27
CA ASN A 264 -20.60 11.76 -2.90
C ASN A 264 -19.07 11.97 -2.80
N GLN A 265 -18.52 12.87 -3.60
CA GLN A 265 -17.09 13.19 -3.60
C GLN A 265 -16.67 14.08 -2.42
N GLY A 266 -15.51 13.78 -1.85
CA GLY A 266 -14.81 14.62 -0.88
C GLY A 266 -13.30 14.74 -1.15
N PRO A 267 -12.56 15.40 -0.24
CA PRO A 267 -11.10 15.59 -0.33
C PRO A 267 -10.26 14.30 -0.30
N PHE A 268 -10.85 13.16 0.08
CA PHE A 268 -10.19 11.86 0.11
C PHE A 268 -10.65 10.91 -1.00
N GLY A 269 -11.46 11.41 -1.93
CA GLY A 269 -12.04 10.67 -3.03
C GLY A 269 -13.56 10.56 -2.90
N ALA A 270 -14.17 9.67 -3.68
CA ALA A 270 -15.61 9.48 -3.68
C ALA A 270 -15.97 8.02 -3.42
N MET A 271 -17.26 7.69 -3.41
CA MET A 271 -17.71 6.34 -3.11
C MET A 271 -17.30 5.35 -4.20
N ILE A 272 -16.40 4.43 -3.89
CA ILE A 272 -15.96 3.38 -4.81
C ILE A 272 -17.11 2.42 -5.09
N LEU A 273 -17.40 2.18 -6.36
CA LEU A 273 -18.45 1.27 -6.80
C LEU A 273 -17.90 -0.15 -7.02
N PRO A 274 -18.61 -1.19 -6.53
CA PRO A 274 -18.16 -2.57 -6.63
C PRO A 274 -18.25 -3.11 -8.07
N PHE A 275 -17.57 -4.23 -8.31
CA PHE A 275 -17.63 -4.98 -9.56
C PHE A 275 -18.23 -6.37 -9.32
N ASP A 276 -19.09 -6.84 -10.22
CA ASP A 276 -19.53 -8.22 -10.26
C ASP A 276 -18.47 -9.06 -10.97
N TYR A 277 -17.67 -9.80 -10.21
CA TYR A 277 -16.53 -10.56 -10.76
C TYR A 277 -16.91 -11.58 -11.85
N PRO A 278 -18.02 -12.33 -11.76
CA PRO A 278 -18.48 -13.17 -12.85
C PRO A 278 -18.65 -12.40 -14.16
N THR A 279 -19.36 -11.27 -14.14
CA THR A 279 -19.53 -10.40 -15.32
C THR A 279 -18.18 -9.87 -15.78
N TYR A 280 -17.40 -9.28 -14.88
CA TYR A 280 -16.09 -8.69 -15.16
C TYR A 280 -15.16 -9.65 -15.90
N TYR A 281 -14.94 -10.84 -15.33
CA TYR A 281 -13.98 -11.81 -15.87
C TYR A 281 -14.50 -12.52 -17.12
N GLN A 282 -15.81 -12.56 -17.36
CA GLN A 282 -16.38 -13.21 -18.55
C GLN A 282 -16.49 -12.28 -19.75
N THR A 283 -16.86 -11.01 -19.53
CA THR A 283 -17.19 -10.08 -20.62
C THR A 283 -16.15 -9.00 -20.84
N GLY A 284 -15.36 -8.66 -19.81
CA GLY A 284 -14.47 -7.50 -19.85
C GLY A 284 -15.22 -6.16 -19.82
N ASP A 285 -16.56 -6.17 -19.78
CA ASP A 285 -17.37 -4.97 -19.69
C ASP A 285 -17.45 -4.51 -18.23
N THR A 286 -16.57 -3.57 -17.90
CA THR A 286 -16.41 -3.06 -16.55
C THR A 286 -17.59 -2.21 -16.10
N ARG A 287 -18.28 -1.54 -17.04
CA ARG A 287 -19.50 -0.77 -16.79
C ARG A 287 -20.65 -1.71 -16.47
N GLN A 288 -20.89 -2.73 -17.29
CA GLN A 288 -21.91 -3.75 -17.05
C GLN A 288 -21.66 -4.49 -15.74
N SER A 289 -20.40 -4.84 -15.46
CA SER A 289 -20.00 -5.48 -14.20
C SER A 289 -20.34 -4.61 -12.98
N MET A 290 -20.02 -3.32 -13.04
CA MET A 290 -20.36 -2.39 -11.96
C MET A 290 -21.87 -2.25 -11.81
N GLN A 291 -22.61 -2.07 -12.93
CA GLN A 291 -24.06 -1.94 -12.93
C GLN A 291 -24.74 -3.17 -12.31
N THR A 292 -24.23 -4.36 -12.62
CA THR A 292 -24.71 -5.63 -12.04
C THR A 292 -24.47 -5.68 -10.54
N ALA A 293 -23.29 -5.28 -10.06
CA ALA A 293 -22.98 -5.29 -8.64
C ALA A 293 -23.84 -4.30 -7.85
N ILE A 294 -24.00 -3.08 -8.35
CA ILE A 294 -24.82 -2.07 -7.68
C ILE A 294 -26.32 -2.33 -7.86
N ALA A 295 -26.76 -3.24 -8.73
CA ALA A 295 -28.15 -3.67 -8.73
C ALA A 295 -28.56 -4.40 -7.43
N ASN A 296 -27.60 -4.85 -6.61
CA ASN A 296 -27.87 -5.53 -5.35
C ASN A 296 -28.69 -4.65 -4.39
N PRO A 297 -29.79 -5.19 -3.80
CA PRO A 297 -30.65 -4.43 -2.89
C PRO A 297 -29.92 -3.75 -1.72
N ILE A 298 -28.81 -4.33 -1.21
CA ILE A 298 -28.08 -3.69 -0.11
C ILE A 298 -27.42 -2.39 -0.55
N VAL A 299 -26.93 -2.31 -1.78
CA VAL A 299 -26.30 -1.08 -2.31
C VAL A 299 -27.38 -0.01 -2.50
N LYS A 300 -28.54 -0.37 -3.07
CA LYS A 300 -29.69 0.56 -3.18
C LYS A 300 -30.11 1.13 -1.84
N ARG A 301 -30.17 0.30 -0.80
CA ARG A 301 -30.52 0.73 0.56
C ARG A 301 -29.57 1.80 1.12
N MET A 302 -28.29 1.81 0.73
CA MET A 302 -27.33 2.85 1.15
C MET A 302 -27.70 4.25 0.64
N TYR A 303 -28.50 4.34 -0.42
CA TYR A 303 -29.00 5.59 -1.02
C TYR A 303 -30.45 5.89 -0.61
N GLU A 304 -30.97 5.25 0.43
CA GLU A 304 -32.29 5.54 1.00
C GLU A 304 -32.14 6.35 2.30
N THR A 305 -33.16 7.16 2.60
CA THR A 305 -33.17 8.08 3.76
C THR A 305 -32.77 7.44 5.09
N PRO A 306 -33.20 6.20 5.44
CA PRO A 306 -32.76 5.59 6.69
C PRO A 306 -31.25 5.41 6.78
N PHE A 307 -30.59 4.87 5.74
CA PHE A 307 -29.14 4.69 5.76
C PHE A 307 -28.39 6.00 5.72
N LYS A 308 -28.90 6.98 4.98
CA LYS A 308 -28.35 8.34 4.96
C LYS A 308 -28.23 8.91 6.37
N VAL A 309 -29.35 9.00 7.07
CA VAL A 309 -29.44 9.67 8.37
C VAL A 309 -28.74 8.87 9.47
N TYR A 310 -28.86 7.54 9.46
CA TYR A 310 -28.30 6.71 10.53
C TYR A 310 -26.83 6.31 10.35
N MET A 311 -26.26 6.46 9.15
CA MET A 311 -24.93 5.93 8.86
C MET A 311 -24.13 6.81 7.92
N MET A 312 -24.66 7.12 6.72
CA MET A 312 -23.82 7.70 5.66
C MET A 312 -23.44 9.16 5.94
N ASP A 313 -24.33 10.01 6.46
CA ASP A 313 -23.98 11.40 6.76
C ASP A 313 -22.86 11.49 7.80
N GLU A 314 -22.96 10.72 8.90
CA GLU A 314 -21.92 10.68 9.93
C GLU A 314 -20.62 10.07 9.37
N PHE A 315 -20.70 8.89 8.73
CA PHE A 315 -19.53 8.19 8.23
C PHE A 315 -18.78 9.01 7.18
N MET A 316 -19.50 9.62 6.24
CA MET A 316 -18.91 10.37 5.13
C MET A 316 -18.37 11.74 5.54
N SER A 317 -18.85 12.31 6.66
CA SER A 317 -18.26 13.50 7.26
C SER A 317 -16.79 13.32 7.66
N TYR A 318 -16.38 12.10 8.03
CA TYR A 318 -14.96 11.78 8.32
C TYR A 318 -14.07 11.86 7.05
N PHE A 319 -14.67 11.79 5.86
CA PHE A 319 -14.00 11.94 4.57
C PHE A 319 -14.22 13.33 3.95
N GLY A 320 -14.86 14.25 4.69
CA GLY A 320 -15.08 15.63 4.26
C GLY A 320 -16.22 15.78 3.25
N VAL A 321 -17.15 14.83 3.22
CA VAL A 321 -18.42 14.95 2.49
C VAL A 321 -19.46 15.41 3.49
N ASP A 322 -20.00 16.62 3.28
CA ASP A 322 -20.85 17.27 4.28
C ASP A 322 -22.25 16.65 4.33
N GLU A 323 -22.72 16.11 3.20
CA GLU A 323 -24.02 15.46 3.10
C GLU A 323 -23.97 14.30 2.09
N TRP A 324 -24.52 13.15 2.44
CA TRP A 324 -24.69 12.01 1.52
C TRP A 324 -25.84 12.26 0.53
N ALA A 325 -25.51 12.30 -0.75
CA ALA A 325 -26.47 12.41 -1.84
C ALA A 325 -27.24 11.09 -2.04
N LEU A 326 -28.56 11.19 -2.12
CA LEU A 326 -29.46 10.05 -2.39
C LEU A 326 -29.61 9.75 -3.88
N GLU A 327 -29.00 10.53 -4.76
CA GLU A 327 -29.04 10.27 -6.20
C GLU A 327 -28.33 8.94 -6.48
N TYR A 328 -29.09 7.97 -6.99
CA TYR A 328 -28.54 6.66 -7.28
C TYR A 328 -27.63 6.70 -8.52
N PRO A 329 -26.49 6.00 -8.53
CA PRO A 329 -25.56 6.02 -9.67
C PRO A 329 -26.13 5.47 -10.97
N ILE A 330 -27.30 4.80 -10.92
CA ILE A 330 -28.06 4.31 -12.08
C ILE A 330 -29.48 4.86 -12.05
N GLY A 331 -29.90 5.43 -13.18
CA GLY A 331 -31.26 5.88 -13.38
C GLY A 331 -32.29 4.79 -13.64
N PRO A 332 -33.61 5.13 -13.55
CA PRO A 332 -34.67 4.20 -13.97
C PRO A 332 -34.61 3.80 -15.44
N ASP A 333 -33.95 4.61 -16.27
CA ASP A 333 -33.62 4.38 -17.68
C ASP A 333 -32.42 3.44 -17.88
N GLY A 334 -31.70 3.08 -16.81
CA GLY A 334 -30.49 2.26 -16.86
C GLY A 334 -29.21 3.05 -17.14
N GLU A 335 -29.30 4.37 -17.32
CA GLU A 335 -28.15 5.22 -17.59
C GLU A 335 -27.38 5.59 -16.32
N LEU A 336 -26.07 5.77 -16.45
CA LEU A 336 -25.22 6.18 -15.34
C LEU A 336 -25.40 7.66 -15.01
N ARG A 337 -25.30 7.99 -13.73
CA ARG A 337 -25.37 9.36 -13.22
C ARG A 337 -24.21 9.61 -12.28
N ASN A 338 -23.43 10.66 -12.55
CA ASN A 338 -22.28 11.06 -11.74
C ASN A 338 -21.28 9.90 -11.50
N VAL A 339 -21.14 8.97 -12.44
CA VAL A 339 -20.18 7.86 -12.33
C VAL A 339 -18.96 8.16 -13.19
N GLU A 340 -17.79 8.21 -12.56
CA GLU A 340 -16.52 8.45 -13.23
C GLU A 340 -15.45 7.48 -12.76
N ALA A 341 -14.44 7.24 -13.60
CA ALA A 341 -13.29 6.41 -13.26
C ALA A 341 -12.18 7.30 -12.69
N HIS A 342 -11.74 7.01 -11.45
CA HIS A 342 -10.65 7.75 -10.80
C HIS A 342 -9.66 6.82 -10.10
N TRP A 343 -8.39 7.23 -10.11
CA TRP A 343 -7.41 6.67 -9.19
C TRP A 343 -7.77 7.11 -7.77
N MET A 344 -7.53 6.27 -6.77
CA MET A 344 -7.71 6.69 -5.38
C MET A 344 -6.82 7.90 -5.10
N ARG A 345 -7.33 8.84 -4.28
CA ARG A 345 -6.69 10.15 -4.02
C ARG A 345 -5.50 10.06 -3.05
N GLN A 346 -4.92 8.87 -2.96
CA GLN A 346 -3.74 8.49 -2.20
C GLN A 346 -3.43 7.00 -2.43
N MET A 347 -2.16 6.66 -2.28
CA MET A 347 -1.68 5.29 -2.17
C MET A 347 -2.14 4.68 -0.83
N GLY A 348 -2.75 3.50 -0.88
CA GLY A 348 -2.90 2.64 0.28
C GLY A 348 -1.54 2.10 0.74
N THR A 349 -1.38 1.93 2.05
CA THR A 349 -0.19 1.32 2.66
C THR A 349 -0.56 -0.03 3.24
N LEU A 350 0.19 -1.06 2.88
CA LEU A 350 0.01 -2.42 3.38
C LEU A 350 1.26 -2.77 4.19
N MET A 351 1.08 -3.16 5.45
CA MET A 351 2.20 -3.60 6.28
C MET A 351 2.92 -4.78 5.65
N ILE A 352 4.25 -4.76 5.75
CA ILE A 352 5.12 -5.83 5.31
C ILE A 352 5.71 -6.48 6.56
N ASN A 353 5.18 -7.66 6.91
CA ASN A 353 5.61 -8.42 8.10
C ASN A 353 6.20 -9.80 7.73
N HIS A 354 6.15 -10.18 6.45
CA HIS A 354 6.67 -11.44 5.92
C HIS A 354 7.65 -11.18 4.78
N GLY A 355 8.44 -12.19 4.43
CA GLY A 355 9.56 -12.06 3.50
C GLY A 355 10.86 -11.72 4.23
N VAL A 356 10.99 -12.19 5.48
CA VAL A 356 12.17 -11.92 6.30
C VAL A 356 13.37 -12.65 5.73
N THR A 357 14.48 -11.92 5.54
CA THR A 357 15.74 -12.44 5.03
C THR A 357 16.75 -12.70 6.15
N GLY A 358 17.56 -13.74 5.99
CA GLY A 358 18.50 -14.19 7.04
C GLY A 358 19.64 -13.21 7.30
N LYS A 359 19.97 -12.37 6.31
CA LYS A 359 20.86 -11.23 6.46
C LYS A 359 20.03 -9.95 6.28
N GLY A 360 20.15 -9.03 7.22
CA GLY A 360 19.56 -7.71 7.11
C GLY A 360 20.37 -6.79 6.19
N ARG A 361 19.82 -5.60 5.93
CA ARG A 361 20.47 -4.52 5.19
C ARG A 361 21.79 -4.09 5.83
N GLU A 362 22.74 -3.70 4.99
CA GLU A 362 24.00 -3.08 5.41
C GLU A 362 23.85 -1.57 5.57
N CYS A 363 24.78 -0.92 6.27
CA CYS A 363 24.70 0.51 6.56
C CYS A 363 24.58 1.35 5.29
N LYS A 364 25.37 1.02 4.26
CA LYS A 364 25.36 1.72 2.96
C LYS A 364 24.04 1.62 2.21
N ASP A 365 23.24 0.57 2.47
CA ASP A 365 21.95 0.43 1.79
C ASP A 365 21.03 1.62 2.10
N CYS A 366 21.15 2.19 3.30
CA CYS A 366 20.38 3.36 3.73
C CYS A 366 21.19 4.67 3.73
N HIS A 367 22.47 4.61 4.09
CA HIS A 367 23.31 5.78 4.37
C HIS A 367 24.21 6.22 3.21
N ASP A 368 24.13 5.57 2.04
CA ASP A 368 24.74 6.09 0.82
C ASP A 368 23.91 7.30 0.29
N ALA A 369 24.54 8.17 -0.48
CA ALA A 369 23.87 9.26 -1.19
C ALA A 369 22.75 8.76 -2.11
N LYS A 370 22.85 7.53 -2.62
CA LYS A 370 21.79 6.84 -3.38
C LYS A 370 21.13 5.71 -2.58
N GLY A 371 21.20 5.78 -1.25
CA GLY A 371 20.57 4.82 -0.36
C GLY A 371 19.05 4.80 -0.50
N ILE A 372 18.44 3.70 -0.06
CA ILE A 372 16.99 3.46 -0.18
C ILE A 372 16.15 4.33 0.77
N MET A 373 16.79 4.98 1.74
CA MET A 373 16.12 5.73 2.79
C MET A 373 16.12 7.21 2.44
N ASN A 374 14.96 7.73 2.07
CA ASN A 374 14.80 9.16 1.83
C ASN A 374 14.57 9.89 3.17
N PHE A 375 15.64 10.39 3.77
CA PHE A 375 15.57 11.08 5.08
C PHE A 375 14.83 12.41 5.01
N GLU A 376 14.90 13.13 3.90
CA GLU A 376 14.18 14.39 3.70
C GLU A 376 12.67 14.14 3.79
N THR A 377 12.15 13.14 3.07
CA THR A 377 10.72 12.80 3.14
C THR A 377 10.33 12.18 4.47
N LEU A 378 11.28 11.71 5.29
CA LEU A 378 11.01 11.30 6.68
C LEU A 378 11.01 12.50 7.66
N GLY A 379 11.14 13.72 7.14
CA GLY A 379 11.08 14.97 7.91
C GLY A 379 12.37 15.26 8.68
N TYR A 380 13.52 14.71 8.28
CA TYR A 380 14.80 15.12 8.86
C TYR A 380 15.22 16.47 8.28
N PRO A 381 15.79 17.38 9.11
CA PRO A 381 16.24 18.68 8.62
C PRO A 381 17.46 18.54 7.69
N PRO A 382 17.72 19.48 6.77
CA PRO A 382 18.73 19.35 5.71
C PRO A 382 20.14 19.01 6.21
N GLU A 383 20.57 19.63 7.31
CA GLU A 383 21.86 19.34 7.94
C GLU A 383 21.95 17.89 8.43
N ARG A 384 20.84 17.35 8.96
CA ARG A 384 20.79 15.97 9.42
C ARG A 384 20.71 14.98 8.28
N VAL A 385 20.05 15.34 7.17
CA VAL A 385 20.06 14.54 5.94
C VAL A 385 21.50 14.42 5.41
N ALA A 386 22.23 15.53 5.34
CA ALA A 386 23.63 15.51 4.92
C ALA A 386 24.48 14.56 5.78
N ASP A 387 24.37 14.66 7.11
CA ASP A 387 25.07 13.74 8.03
C ASP A 387 24.68 12.28 7.81
N LEU A 388 23.40 11.99 7.61
CA LEU A 388 22.88 10.63 7.47
C LEU A 388 23.23 10.00 6.12
N THR A 389 23.50 10.79 5.08
CA THR A 389 23.86 10.30 3.73
C THR A 389 25.36 10.33 3.46
N ASP A 390 26.16 10.90 4.37
CA ASP A 390 27.62 10.92 4.30
C ASP A 390 28.25 10.67 5.68
N LEU A 391 28.22 9.40 6.11
CA LEU A 391 28.81 9.00 7.38
C LEU A 391 30.33 8.86 7.26
N ARG A 392 31.07 9.78 7.91
CA ARG A 392 32.53 9.73 8.01
C ARG A 392 33.02 8.40 8.58
N GLU A 393 32.32 7.88 9.59
CA GLU A 393 32.64 6.62 10.26
C GLU A 393 32.56 5.41 9.32
N LEU A 394 31.62 5.41 8.37
CA LEU A 394 31.54 4.36 7.35
C LEU A 394 32.74 4.44 6.41
N LYS A 395 33.06 5.65 5.91
CA LYS A 395 34.22 5.88 5.04
C LYS A 395 35.54 5.48 5.70
N GLU A 396 35.71 5.77 6.99
CA GLU A 396 36.90 5.37 7.76
C GLU A 396 36.99 3.85 7.94
N ARG A 397 35.87 3.19 8.22
CA ARG A 397 35.80 1.72 8.34
C ARG A 397 36.11 1.02 7.02
N GLU A 398 35.60 1.52 5.90
CA GLU A 398 35.90 0.96 4.57
C GLU A 398 37.39 1.08 4.24
N LYS A 399 37.99 2.25 4.53
CA LYS A 399 39.44 2.46 4.39
C LYS A 399 40.25 1.52 5.27
N ALA A 400 39.81 1.25 6.50
CA ALA A 400 40.47 0.30 7.39
C ALA A 400 40.39 -1.14 6.86
N LYS A 401 39.20 -1.59 6.41
CA LYS A 401 39.02 -2.92 5.80
C LYS A 401 39.88 -3.12 4.55
N ALA A 402 39.95 -2.11 3.67
CA ALA A 402 40.77 -2.17 2.47
C ALA A 402 42.28 -2.26 2.78
N LYS A 403 42.74 -1.58 3.85
CA LYS A 403 44.13 -1.66 4.32
C LYS A 403 44.48 -3.04 4.89
N ASP A 404 43.54 -3.68 5.59
CA ASP A 404 43.76 -5.02 6.16
C ASP A 404 43.75 -6.12 5.08
N GLN A 405 42.91 -5.99 4.05
CA GLN A 405 42.93 -6.90 2.90
C GLN A 405 44.24 -6.82 2.10
N ASN A 406 44.79 -5.62 1.91
CA ASN A 406 46.09 -5.42 1.25
C ASN A 406 47.30 -5.90 2.08
N LYS A 407 47.14 -6.17 3.38
CA LYS A 407 48.18 -6.76 4.23
C LYS A 407 48.13 -8.29 4.28
N GLN A 408 47.05 -8.89 3.81
CA GLN A 408 46.84 -10.35 3.76
C GLN A 408 47.16 -10.95 2.39
N MET A 409 47.40 -10.13 1.38
CA MET A 409 48.07 -10.49 0.11
C MET A 409 49.57 -10.18 0.23
#